data_AF-K5XBA7-F1
#
_entry.id   AF-K5XBA7-F1
#
_cell.length_a   1.000
_cell.length_b   1.000
_cell.length_c   1.000
_cell.angle_alpha   90.00
_cell.angle_beta   90.00
_cell.angle_gamma   90.00
#
_symmetry.space_group_name_H-M   'P 1'
#
loop_
_entity.id
_entity.type
_entity.pdbx_description
1 polymer ?
#
loop_
_entity_poly.entity_id
_entity_poly.type
_entity_poly.pdbx_seq_one_letter_code
_entity_poly.pdbx_strand_id
1 'polypeptide(L)'
;MSASRPSASQSFKYYRSWVLQRYQSLHIYGKLFIWATVVFYICIGAFIFIVTPAKIAQYLYDKASALAEIRYGYLALGLAMFVASFPPLIGHTTLAGLCGFAYGMNGFFISAAASVMGSAAVFVILRYLFSERIRRWTGQNKKWQALESVINAKGLPLIVLIRISPLPPWVYSNTLFASIETVSLWQFVFATCFIFPKLALHAFIGSRMASLSDGHQRGGMDGHTIVLNAVLILSSLLIVMFTSWVIYTLVQGHLAKLESSSSRVERDTAEEYDEEAPLLSD
;
A
#
# COMPACT_ATOMS: atom_id res chain seq x y z
N MET A 1 -5.84 -43.73 -20.70
CA MET A 1 -6.55 -43.78 -19.41
C MET A 1 -6.95 -42.37 -19.02
N SER A 2 -8.25 -42.07 -19.03
CA SER A 2 -8.81 -40.76 -18.72
C SER A 2 -8.78 -40.55 -17.20
N ALA A 3 -8.03 -39.56 -16.72
CA ALA A 3 -8.05 -39.14 -15.33
C ALA A 3 -9.40 -38.46 -15.05
N SER A 4 -10.35 -39.20 -14.49
CA SER A 4 -11.61 -38.66 -14.01
C SER A 4 -11.32 -37.59 -12.95
N ARG A 5 -11.80 -36.38 -13.19
CA ARG A 5 -11.68 -35.26 -12.24
C ARG A 5 -12.31 -35.71 -10.91
N PRO A 6 -11.61 -35.55 -9.76
CA PRO A 6 -12.15 -35.96 -8.48
C PRO A 6 -13.47 -35.21 -8.22
N SER A 7 -14.47 -35.95 -7.76
CA SER A 7 -15.75 -35.38 -7.33
C SER A 7 -15.52 -34.35 -6.22
N ALA A 8 -16.25 -33.23 -6.22
CA ALA A 8 -16.11 -32.16 -5.22
C ALA A 8 -16.15 -32.67 -3.76
N SER A 9 -16.86 -33.77 -3.50
CA SER A 9 -16.92 -34.42 -2.19
C SER A 9 -15.62 -35.14 -1.80
N GLN A 10 -14.88 -35.70 -2.75
CA GLN A 10 -13.60 -36.38 -2.53
C GLN A 10 -12.49 -35.36 -2.27
N SER A 11 -12.46 -34.27 -3.04
CA SER A 11 -11.54 -33.15 -2.83
C SER A 11 -11.75 -32.50 -1.45
N PHE A 12 -13.01 -32.31 -1.02
CA PHE A 12 -13.33 -31.75 0.29
C PHE A 12 -12.85 -32.64 1.45
N LYS A 13 -13.10 -33.97 1.36
CA LYS A 13 -12.66 -34.93 2.38
C LYS A 13 -11.13 -34.98 2.49
N TYR A 14 -10.43 -34.96 1.35
CA TYR A 14 -8.97 -34.92 1.29
C TYR A 14 -8.40 -33.65 1.92
N TYR A 15 -8.97 -32.48 1.59
CA TYR A 15 -8.53 -31.21 2.16
C TYR A 15 -8.75 -31.17 3.67
N ARG A 16 -9.88 -31.68 4.15
CA ARG A 16 -10.20 -31.75 5.58
C ARG A 16 -9.21 -32.64 6.33
N SER A 17 -8.92 -33.84 5.83
CA SER A 17 -7.98 -34.76 6.50
C SER A 17 -6.55 -34.23 6.48
N TRP A 18 -6.14 -33.58 5.39
CA TRP A 18 -4.83 -32.95 5.26
C TRP A 18 -4.65 -31.79 6.25
N VAL A 19 -5.63 -30.88 6.36
CA VAL A 19 -5.60 -29.77 7.32
C VAL A 19 -5.59 -30.30 8.77
N LEU A 20 -6.38 -31.35 9.06
CA LEU A 20 -6.43 -31.95 10.39
C LEU A 20 -5.11 -32.64 10.77
N GLN A 21 -4.47 -33.37 9.85
CA GLN A 21 -3.14 -33.95 10.09
C GLN A 21 -2.08 -32.89 10.30
N ARG A 22 -2.11 -31.80 9.51
CA ARG A 22 -1.18 -30.67 9.66
C ARG A 22 -1.36 -29.98 11.01
N TYR A 23 -2.61 -29.72 11.41
CA TYR A 23 -2.95 -29.16 12.71
C TYR A 23 -2.54 -30.08 13.86
N GLN A 24 -2.74 -31.40 13.74
CA GLN A 24 -2.31 -32.36 14.75
C GLN A 24 -0.78 -32.39 14.90
N SER A 25 -0.03 -32.25 13.81
CA SER A 25 1.43 -32.19 13.80
C SER A 25 2.05 -30.91 14.36
N LEU A 26 1.24 -29.87 14.64
CA LEU A 26 1.73 -28.61 15.21
C LEU A 26 2.00 -28.73 16.72
N HIS A 27 3.12 -28.15 17.14
CA HIS A 27 3.50 -28.00 18.54
C HIS A 27 2.44 -27.19 19.32
N ILE A 28 2.37 -27.39 20.64
CA ILE A 28 1.29 -26.84 21.48
C ILE A 28 1.17 -25.30 21.40
N TYR A 29 2.31 -24.61 21.23
CA TYR A 29 2.39 -23.16 21.01
C TYR A 29 1.77 -22.71 19.69
N GLY A 30 1.93 -23.50 18.61
CA GLY A 30 1.31 -23.20 17.32
C GLY A 30 -0.21 -23.36 17.36
N LYS A 31 -0.71 -24.36 18.09
CA LYS A 31 -2.15 -24.52 18.34
C LYS A 31 -2.72 -23.37 19.17
N LEU A 32 -2.02 -22.98 20.24
CA LEU A 32 -2.35 -21.81 21.05
C LEU A 32 -2.39 -20.53 20.22
N PHE A 33 -1.41 -20.31 19.34
CA PHE A 33 -1.37 -19.14 18.45
C PHE A 33 -2.57 -19.11 17.49
N ILE A 34 -2.92 -20.26 16.89
CA ILE A 34 -4.10 -20.37 16.02
C ILE A 34 -5.38 -20.07 16.78
N TRP A 35 -5.59 -20.68 17.95
CA TRP A 35 -6.80 -20.44 18.76
C TRP A 35 -6.87 -19.02 19.31
N ALA A 36 -5.74 -18.44 19.76
CA ALA A 36 -5.67 -17.04 20.17
C ALA A 36 -6.06 -16.10 19.02
N THR A 37 -5.59 -16.40 17.80
CA THR A 37 -5.96 -15.64 16.59
C THR A 37 -7.45 -15.78 16.27
N VAL A 38 -8.00 -16.99 16.36
CA VAL A 38 -9.45 -17.24 16.14
C VAL A 38 -10.30 -16.51 17.18
N VAL A 39 -9.95 -16.60 18.46
CA VAL A 39 -10.63 -15.91 19.56
C VAL A 39 -10.54 -14.39 19.37
N PHE A 40 -9.38 -13.87 19.00
CA PHE A 40 -9.20 -12.45 18.70
C PHE A 40 -10.15 -11.97 17.59
N TYR A 41 -10.27 -12.71 16.49
CA TYR A 41 -11.22 -12.36 15.42
C TYR A 41 -12.69 -12.48 15.85
N ILE A 42 -13.04 -13.48 16.68
CA ILE A 42 -14.37 -13.61 17.27
C ILE A 42 -14.68 -12.41 18.17
N CYS A 43 -13.73 -12.00 19.02
CA CYS A 43 -13.88 -10.82 19.89
C CYS A 43 -14.03 -9.53 19.07
N ILE A 44 -13.26 -9.35 17.99
CA ILE A 44 -13.42 -8.21 17.08
C ILE A 44 -14.80 -8.22 16.41
N GLY A 45 -15.22 -9.38 15.88
CA GLY A 45 -16.53 -9.51 15.24
C GLY A 45 -17.68 -9.22 16.20
N ALA A 46 -17.60 -9.77 17.41
CA ALA A 46 -18.56 -9.51 18.48
C ALA A 46 -18.57 -8.04 18.90
N PHE A 47 -17.39 -7.41 19.03
CA PHE A 47 -17.29 -5.99 19.34
C PHE A 47 -17.95 -5.11 18.26
N ILE A 48 -17.69 -5.38 16.98
CA ILE A 48 -18.31 -4.63 15.87
C ILE A 48 -19.83 -4.81 15.87
N PHE A 49 -20.31 -6.02 16.13
CA PHE A 49 -21.75 -6.32 16.20
C PHE A 49 -22.43 -5.61 17.39
N ILE A 50 -21.82 -5.70 18.58
CA ILE A 50 -22.35 -5.11 19.83
C ILE A 50 -22.34 -3.57 19.76
N VAL A 51 -21.23 -2.98 19.33
CA VAL A 51 -21.10 -1.51 19.29
C VAL A 51 -21.90 -0.90 18.14
N THR A 52 -22.29 -1.71 17.14
CA THR A 52 -22.94 -1.26 15.90
C THR A 52 -22.02 -0.32 15.09
N PRO A 53 -21.79 -0.58 13.80
CA PRO A 53 -20.94 0.29 12.95
C PRO A 53 -21.36 1.77 12.98
N ALA A 54 -22.65 2.05 13.16
CA ALA A 54 -23.19 3.40 13.28
C ALA A 54 -22.64 4.17 14.50
N LYS A 55 -22.50 3.54 15.68
CA LYS A 55 -21.95 4.25 16.86
C LYS A 55 -20.45 4.48 16.73
N ILE A 56 -19.72 3.53 16.13
CA ILE A 56 -18.29 3.69 15.83
C ILE A 56 -18.10 4.85 14.85
N ALA A 57 -18.90 4.89 13.79
CA ALA A 57 -18.87 5.94 12.79
C ALA A 57 -19.22 7.31 13.40
N GLN A 58 -20.25 7.40 14.24
CA GLN A 58 -20.61 8.62 14.96
C GLN A 58 -19.49 9.06 15.91
N TYR A 59 -18.90 8.16 16.70
CA TYR A 59 -17.78 8.50 17.59
C TYR A 59 -16.57 9.03 16.81
N LEU A 60 -16.24 8.39 15.67
CA LEU A 60 -15.19 8.87 14.78
C LEU A 60 -15.54 10.24 14.17
N TYR A 61 -16.81 10.45 13.80
CA TYR A 61 -17.33 11.73 13.31
C TYR A 61 -17.18 12.83 14.34
N ASP A 62 -17.64 12.61 15.57
CA ASP A 62 -17.58 13.60 16.65
C ASP A 62 -16.12 13.97 16.97
N LYS A 63 -15.21 12.99 16.99
CA LYS A 63 -13.77 13.24 17.20
C LYS A 63 -13.12 13.95 16.01
N ALA A 64 -13.47 13.58 14.79
CA ALA A 64 -12.96 14.24 13.59
C ALA A 64 -13.47 15.69 13.48
N SER A 65 -14.74 15.93 13.82
CA SER A 65 -15.35 17.26 13.83
C SER A 65 -14.74 18.13 14.93
N ALA A 66 -14.58 17.60 16.15
CA ALA A 66 -13.88 18.31 17.22
C ALA A 66 -12.43 18.66 16.84
N LEU A 67 -11.76 17.78 16.10
CA LEU A 67 -10.43 18.08 15.56
C LEU A 67 -10.49 19.17 14.49
N ALA A 68 -11.52 19.18 13.63
CA ALA A 68 -11.71 20.17 12.58
C ALA A 68 -12.05 21.58 13.12
N GLU A 69 -12.75 21.66 14.25
CA GLU A 69 -13.09 22.92 14.92
C GLU A 69 -11.90 23.58 15.60
N ILE A 70 -10.86 22.82 15.97
CA ILE A 70 -9.62 23.37 16.49
C ILE A 70 -8.95 24.22 15.40
N ARG A 71 -8.60 25.47 15.74
CA ARG A 71 -7.99 26.46 14.82
C ARG A 71 -6.83 25.92 13.97
N TYR A 72 -6.07 24.97 14.50
CA TYR A 72 -4.92 24.33 13.85
C TYR A 72 -5.06 22.80 13.72
N GLY A 73 -6.27 22.25 13.77
CA GLY A 73 -6.49 20.81 13.67
C GLY A 73 -6.00 20.20 12.37
N TYR A 74 -5.99 20.98 11.28
CA TYR A 74 -5.48 20.56 9.98
C TYR A 74 -3.96 20.36 10.02
N LEU A 75 -3.24 21.13 10.85
CA LEU A 75 -1.81 20.92 11.10
C LEU A 75 -1.58 19.64 11.89
N ALA A 76 -2.46 19.29 12.84
CA ALA A 76 -2.33 18.04 13.60
C ALA A 76 -2.51 16.81 12.70
N LEU A 77 -3.52 16.77 11.83
CA LEU A 77 -3.67 15.69 10.85
C LEU A 77 -2.54 15.69 9.81
N GLY A 78 -2.14 16.86 9.33
CA GLY A 78 -1.01 16.99 8.41
C GLY A 78 0.29 16.48 9.03
N LEU A 79 0.55 16.80 10.31
CA LEU A 79 1.69 16.29 11.06
C LEU A 79 1.60 14.78 11.29
N ALA A 80 0.41 14.25 11.61
CA ALA A 80 0.22 12.82 11.74
C ALA A 80 0.53 12.09 10.42
N MET A 81 0.10 12.62 9.27
CA MET A 81 0.44 12.08 7.94
C MET A 81 1.92 12.21 7.61
N PHE A 82 2.53 13.34 7.98
CA PHE A 82 3.97 13.55 7.83
C PHE A 82 4.74 12.48 8.61
N VAL A 83 4.41 12.28 9.89
CA VAL A 83 5.03 11.27 10.76
C VAL A 83 4.74 9.86 10.24
N ALA A 84 3.51 9.56 9.80
CA ALA A 84 3.15 8.27 9.20
C ALA A 84 3.84 7.99 7.86
N SER A 85 4.58 8.96 7.28
CA SER A 85 5.42 8.71 6.13
C SER A 85 6.77 8.07 6.49
N PHE A 86 7.16 8.11 7.78
CA PHE A 86 8.39 7.54 8.29
C PHE A 86 8.24 6.04 8.59
N PRO A 87 9.19 5.19 8.17
CA PRO A 87 9.23 3.80 8.61
C PRO A 87 9.39 3.70 10.13
N PRO A 88 8.65 2.81 10.84
CA PRO A 88 7.82 1.70 10.37
C PRO A 88 6.31 1.97 10.34
N LEU A 89 5.87 3.24 10.41
CA LEU A 89 4.48 3.59 10.69
C LEU A 89 3.56 3.32 9.49
N ILE A 90 2.64 2.36 9.63
CA ILE A 90 1.61 2.07 8.64
C ILE A 90 0.37 2.91 8.97
N GLY A 91 -0.30 3.46 7.96
CA GLY A 91 -1.55 4.21 8.16
C GLY A 91 -1.73 5.45 7.30
N HIS A 92 -0.77 5.78 6.44
CA HIS A 92 -0.84 6.96 5.55
C HIS A 92 -2.14 7.02 4.73
N THR A 93 -2.56 5.91 4.11
CA THR A 93 -3.80 5.84 3.32
C THR A 93 -5.06 6.06 4.17
N THR A 94 -5.08 5.51 5.39
CA THR A 94 -6.17 5.73 6.35
C THR A 94 -6.25 7.18 6.79
N LEU A 95 -5.09 7.81 7.07
CA LEU A 95 -5.02 9.22 7.43
C LEU A 95 -5.43 10.15 6.28
N ALA A 96 -5.13 9.79 5.03
CA ALA A 96 -5.63 10.51 3.86
C ALA A 96 -7.16 10.48 3.77
N GLY A 97 -7.77 9.31 4.03
CA GLY A 97 -9.23 9.19 4.15
C GLY A 97 -9.80 10.01 5.32
N LEU A 98 -9.13 10.00 6.47
CA LEU A 98 -9.51 10.79 7.65
C LEU A 98 -9.44 12.31 7.38
N CYS A 99 -8.47 12.77 6.59
CA CYS A 99 -8.43 14.17 6.16
C CYS A 99 -9.68 14.54 5.37
N GLY A 100 -10.12 13.66 4.46
CA GLY A 100 -11.37 13.82 3.72
C GLY A 100 -12.61 13.77 4.62
N PHE A 101 -12.58 12.89 5.62
CA PHE A 101 -13.65 12.72 6.58
C PHE A 101 -13.82 13.94 7.51
N ALA A 102 -12.72 14.55 7.95
CA ALA A 102 -12.75 15.72 8.83
C ALA A 102 -12.96 17.05 8.07
N TYR A 103 -12.35 17.23 6.89
CA TYR A 103 -12.29 18.51 6.18
C TYR A 103 -12.98 18.49 4.80
N GLY A 104 -13.71 17.42 4.48
CA GLY A 104 -14.31 17.25 3.16
C GLY A 104 -13.26 17.20 2.04
N MET A 105 -13.58 17.74 0.87
CA MET A 105 -12.62 17.81 -0.24
C MET A 105 -11.40 18.70 0.05
N ASN A 106 -11.47 19.64 1.00
CA ASN A 106 -10.30 20.41 1.41
C ASN A 106 -9.24 19.54 2.11
N GLY A 107 -9.65 18.39 2.64
CA GLY A 107 -8.74 17.35 3.16
C GLY A 107 -7.74 16.83 2.12
N PHE A 108 -8.05 16.95 0.82
CA PHE A 108 -7.11 16.65 -0.25
C PHE A 108 -5.86 17.53 -0.19
N PHE A 109 -6.00 18.85 0.01
CA PHE A 109 -4.84 19.75 0.03
C PHE A 109 -3.94 19.48 1.23
N ILE A 110 -4.55 19.19 2.39
CA ILE A 110 -3.82 18.84 3.62
C ILE A 110 -3.04 17.54 3.38
N SER A 111 -3.71 16.50 2.89
CA SER A 111 -3.10 15.20 2.64
C SER A 111 -2.04 15.25 1.54
N ALA A 112 -2.25 16.03 0.47
CA ALA A 112 -1.27 16.22 -0.60
C ALA A 112 -0.01 16.92 -0.10
N ALA A 113 -0.16 18.05 0.60
CA ALA A 113 0.97 18.79 1.17
C ALA A 113 1.75 17.94 2.18
N ALA A 114 1.06 17.29 3.12
CA ALA A 114 1.68 16.42 4.11
C ALA A 114 2.39 15.21 3.47
N SER A 115 1.83 14.65 2.40
CA SER A 115 2.43 13.52 1.68
C SER A 115 3.71 13.91 0.96
N VAL A 116 3.72 15.05 0.26
CA VAL A 116 4.91 15.55 -0.43
C VAL A 116 5.99 15.94 0.59
N MET A 117 5.64 16.71 1.61
CA MET A 117 6.60 17.13 2.65
C MET A 117 7.13 15.93 3.45
N GLY A 118 6.26 15.01 3.84
CA GLY A 118 6.64 13.81 4.61
C GLY A 118 7.55 12.88 3.82
N SER A 119 7.19 12.57 2.57
CA SER A 119 8.04 11.76 1.71
C SER A 119 9.38 12.44 1.41
N ALA A 120 9.41 13.75 1.13
CA ALA A 120 10.64 14.50 0.89
C ALA A 120 11.55 14.51 2.13
N ALA A 121 10.98 14.70 3.33
CA ALA A 121 11.73 14.66 4.58
C ALA A 121 12.33 13.26 4.83
N VAL A 122 11.56 12.19 4.62
CA VAL A 122 12.04 10.81 4.73
C VAL A 122 13.18 10.55 3.76
N PHE A 123 13.05 11.01 2.52
CA PHE A 123 14.10 10.87 1.50
C PHE A 123 15.41 11.53 1.92
N VAL A 124 15.34 12.77 2.41
CA VAL A 124 16.52 13.51 2.90
C VAL A 124 17.10 12.82 4.14
N ILE A 125 16.29 12.53 5.14
CA ILE A 125 16.75 11.96 6.42
C ILE A 125 17.40 10.59 6.21
N LEU A 126 16.80 9.72 5.39
CA LEU A 126 17.36 8.39 5.13
C LEU A 126 18.70 8.47 4.39
N ARG A 127 18.87 9.43 3.47
CA ARG A 127 20.14 9.60 2.75
C ARG A 127 21.24 10.21 3.58
N TYR A 128 20.93 11.22 4.38
CA TYR A 128 21.95 11.88 5.18
C TYR A 128 22.32 11.08 6.43
N LEU A 129 21.34 10.45 7.09
CA LEU A 129 21.55 9.83 8.40
C LEU A 129 21.73 8.30 8.33
N PHE A 130 21.21 7.63 7.29
CA PHE A 130 21.17 6.16 7.21
C PHE A 130 21.77 5.57 5.93
N SER A 131 22.43 6.36 5.07
CA SER A 131 22.98 5.92 3.78
C SER A 131 23.89 4.69 3.90
N GLU A 132 24.84 4.68 4.84
CA GLU A 132 25.74 3.54 5.00
C GLU A 132 25.03 2.24 5.35
N ARG A 133 24.04 2.30 6.25
CA ARG A 133 23.29 1.11 6.69
C ARG A 133 22.41 0.59 5.57
N ILE A 134 21.77 1.50 4.83
CA ILE A 134 20.94 1.18 3.69
C ILE A 134 21.80 0.52 2.59
N ARG A 135 22.97 1.08 2.27
CA ARG A 135 23.87 0.53 1.24
C ARG A 135 24.36 -0.87 1.58
N ARG A 136 24.69 -1.14 2.86
CA ARG A 136 25.05 -2.51 3.30
C ARG A 136 23.88 -3.48 3.13
N TRP A 137 22.66 -3.04 3.40
CA TRP A 137 21.45 -3.87 3.28
C TRP A 137 21.06 -4.13 1.82
N THR A 138 21.06 -3.09 0.96
CA THR A 138 20.77 -3.23 -0.47
C THR A 138 21.86 -4.03 -1.19
N GLY A 139 23.12 -3.82 -0.82
CA GLY A 139 24.27 -4.55 -1.39
C GLY A 139 24.24 -6.06 -1.16
N GLN A 140 23.54 -6.56 -0.14
CA GLN A 140 23.42 -8.00 0.12
C GLN A 140 22.33 -8.68 -0.71
N ASN A 141 21.44 -7.92 -1.37
CA ASN A 141 20.26 -8.48 -2.01
C ASN A 141 20.26 -8.24 -3.52
N LYS A 142 20.50 -9.32 -4.29
CA LYS A 142 20.57 -9.29 -5.76
C LYS A 142 19.33 -8.67 -6.42
N LYS A 143 18.13 -8.86 -5.83
CA LYS A 143 16.89 -8.27 -6.35
C LYS A 143 16.87 -6.74 -6.21
N TRP A 144 17.51 -6.20 -5.17
CA TRP A 144 17.60 -4.76 -4.97
C TRP A 144 18.60 -4.13 -5.92
N GLN A 145 19.74 -4.78 -6.16
CA GLN A 145 20.73 -4.31 -7.15
C GLN A 145 20.14 -4.28 -8.57
N ALA A 146 19.38 -5.32 -8.95
CA ALA A 146 18.66 -5.34 -10.23
C ALA A 146 17.59 -4.24 -10.32
N LEU A 147 16.85 -3.98 -9.23
CA LEU A 147 15.88 -2.89 -9.21
C LEU A 147 16.55 -1.51 -9.33
N GLU A 148 17.66 -1.32 -8.64
CA GLU A 148 18.49 -0.11 -8.72
C GLU A 148 19.03 0.11 -10.14
N SER A 149 19.59 -0.92 -10.80
CA SER A 149 20.11 -0.80 -12.17
C SER A 149 19.00 -0.43 -13.18
N VAL A 150 17.81 -1.01 -13.05
CA VAL A 150 16.67 -0.72 -13.91
C VAL A 150 16.14 0.71 -13.68
N ILE A 151 16.13 1.19 -12.44
CA ILE A 151 15.78 2.58 -12.11
C ILE A 151 16.83 3.55 -12.66
N ASN A 152 18.11 3.19 -12.61
CA ASN A 152 19.20 3.98 -13.20
C ASN A 152 19.04 4.12 -14.72
N ALA A 153 18.68 3.03 -15.41
CA ALA A 153 18.51 3.01 -16.86
C ALA A 153 17.24 3.75 -17.33
N LYS A 154 16.12 3.60 -16.62
CA LYS A 154 14.81 4.16 -17.03
C LYS A 154 14.55 5.57 -16.51
N GLY A 155 15.15 5.93 -15.37
CA GLY A 155 15.00 7.24 -14.73
C GLY A 155 13.57 7.58 -14.29
N LEU A 156 13.19 8.86 -14.44
CA LEU A 156 11.96 9.44 -13.92
C LEU A 156 10.66 8.71 -14.32
N PRO A 157 10.45 8.29 -15.58
CA PRO A 157 9.23 7.56 -15.97
C PRO A 157 8.97 6.31 -15.14
N LEU A 158 10.03 5.56 -14.80
CA LEU A 158 9.88 4.35 -13.98
C LEU A 158 9.57 4.70 -12.51
N ILE A 159 10.16 5.76 -11.98
CA ILE A 159 9.86 6.25 -10.63
C ILE A 159 8.39 6.64 -10.53
N VAL A 160 7.87 7.41 -11.51
CA VAL A 160 6.44 7.76 -11.59
C VAL A 160 5.57 6.50 -11.65
N LEU A 161 5.93 5.54 -12.49
CA LEU A 161 5.18 4.29 -12.64
C LEU A 161 5.11 3.49 -11.33
N ILE A 162 6.23 3.34 -10.64
CA ILE A 162 6.29 2.63 -9.35
C ILE A 162 5.50 3.39 -8.28
N ARG A 163 5.54 4.73 -8.28
CA ARG A 163 4.78 5.57 -7.33
C ARG A 163 3.27 5.46 -7.53
N ILE A 164 2.82 5.39 -8.78
CA ILE A 164 1.42 5.17 -9.13
C ILE A 164 1.02 3.72 -8.81
N SER A 165 1.96 2.78 -8.86
CA SER A 165 1.72 1.37 -8.56
C SER A 165 1.27 1.11 -7.12
N PRO A 166 0.38 0.12 -6.89
CA PRO A 166 0.01 -0.29 -5.55
C PRO A 166 1.03 -1.28 -4.93
N LEU A 167 2.16 -1.55 -5.61
CA LEU A 167 3.08 -2.63 -5.23
C LEU A 167 3.75 -2.38 -3.88
N PRO A 168 4.57 -1.33 -3.70
CA PRO A 168 5.12 -1.02 -2.38
C PRO A 168 4.10 -0.20 -1.57
N PRO A 169 3.81 -0.61 -0.32
CA PRO A 169 3.11 0.29 0.60
C PRO A 169 3.89 1.61 0.77
N TRP A 170 3.18 2.70 1.07
CA TRP A 170 3.69 4.08 1.08
C TRP A 170 5.09 4.24 1.68
N VAL A 171 5.25 3.70 2.89
CA VAL A 171 6.49 3.74 3.67
C VAL A 171 7.63 3.03 2.96
N TYR A 172 7.40 1.81 2.46
CA TYR A 172 8.41 1.04 1.75
C TYR A 172 8.81 1.72 0.44
N SER A 173 7.85 2.35 -0.25
CA SER A 173 8.14 3.13 -1.46
C SER A 173 9.07 4.31 -1.15
N ASN A 174 8.81 5.04 -0.05
CA ASN A 174 9.69 6.14 0.36
C ASN A 174 11.12 5.66 0.68
N THR A 175 11.26 4.56 1.43
CA THR A 175 12.56 3.98 1.76
C THR A 175 13.31 3.47 0.53
N LEU A 176 12.60 2.80 -0.39
CA LEU A 176 13.16 2.28 -1.65
C LEU A 176 13.82 3.40 -2.45
N PHE A 177 13.11 4.50 -2.71
CA PHE A 177 13.68 5.59 -3.50
C PHE A 177 14.75 6.39 -2.76
N ALA A 178 14.65 6.48 -1.43
CA ALA A 178 15.71 7.06 -0.62
C ALA A 178 17.00 6.23 -0.71
N SER A 179 16.90 4.91 -0.86
CA SER A 179 18.05 3.99 -0.93
C SER A 179 18.84 4.02 -2.23
N ILE A 180 18.23 4.45 -3.34
CA ILE A 180 18.85 4.44 -4.66
C ILE A 180 19.55 5.77 -4.90
N GLU A 181 20.88 5.80 -4.96
CA GLU A 181 21.65 7.05 -4.95
C GLU A 181 21.37 7.95 -6.17
N THR A 182 21.12 7.34 -7.34
CA THR A 182 20.88 8.05 -8.62
C THR A 182 19.58 8.84 -8.67
N VAL A 183 18.58 8.44 -7.88
CA VAL A 183 17.31 9.15 -7.80
C VAL A 183 17.59 10.49 -7.13
N SER A 184 17.13 11.59 -7.69
CA SER A 184 17.29 12.90 -7.05
C SER A 184 16.00 13.32 -6.33
N LEU A 185 16.12 14.20 -5.34
CA LEU A 185 14.98 14.61 -4.51
C LEU A 185 13.86 15.23 -5.35
N TRP A 186 14.18 16.07 -6.33
CA TRP A 186 13.19 16.67 -7.21
C TRP A 186 12.43 15.60 -8.01
N GLN A 187 13.10 14.51 -8.39
CA GLN A 187 12.61 13.43 -9.26
C GLN A 187 11.56 12.64 -8.50
N PHE A 188 11.87 12.39 -7.25
CA PHE A 188 11.01 11.75 -6.28
C PHE A 188 9.81 12.63 -5.88
N VAL A 189 10.02 13.93 -5.60
CA VAL A 189 8.94 14.87 -5.29
C VAL A 189 7.98 15.01 -6.47
N PHE A 190 8.51 15.23 -7.67
CA PHE A 190 7.73 15.33 -8.90
C PHE A 190 6.93 14.05 -9.16
N ALA A 191 7.56 12.88 -9.03
CA ALA A 191 6.86 11.60 -9.15
C ALA A 191 5.76 11.40 -8.09
N THR A 192 5.94 11.93 -6.89
CA THR A 192 4.96 11.85 -5.80
C THR A 192 3.71 12.69 -6.10
N CYS A 193 3.84 13.79 -6.85
CA CYS A 193 2.69 14.60 -7.29
C CYS A 193 1.71 13.81 -8.18
N PHE A 194 2.18 12.81 -8.93
CA PHE A 194 1.30 11.96 -9.75
C PHE A 194 0.38 11.05 -8.91
N ILE A 195 0.60 10.96 -7.60
CA ILE A 195 -0.26 10.21 -6.67
C ILE A 195 -1.49 11.06 -6.27
N PHE A 196 -1.54 12.35 -6.58
CA PHE A 196 -2.64 13.23 -6.19
C PHE A 196 -4.04 12.76 -6.58
N PRO A 197 -4.29 12.18 -7.79
CA PRO A 197 -5.60 11.64 -8.11
C PRO A 197 -6.05 10.53 -7.14
N LYS A 198 -5.10 9.67 -6.73
CA LYS A 198 -5.35 8.64 -5.71
C LYS A 198 -5.69 9.28 -4.36
N LEU A 199 -4.95 10.32 -3.93
CA LEU A 199 -5.23 11.02 -2.67
C LEU A 199 -6.60 11.73 -2.71
N ALA A 200 -6.94 12.36 -3.83
CA ALA A 200 -8.24 13.01 -4.02
C ALA A 200 -9.41 12.01 -3.91
N LEU A 201 -9.26 10.80 -4.47
CA LEU A 201 -10.26 9.74 -4.30
C LEU A 201 -10.42 9.30 -2.84
N HIS A 202 -9.32 9.17 -2.09
CA HIS A 202 -9.40 8.83 -0.67
C HIS A 202 -10.08 9.95 0.14
N ALA A 203 -9.75 11.20 -0.15
CA ALA A 203 -10.40 12.34 0.48
C ALA A 203 -11.90 12.41 0.13
N PHE A 204 -12.27 12.12 -1.12
CA PHE A 204 -13.67 12.06 -1.56
C PHE A 204 -14.44 10.97 -0.82
N ILE A 205 -13.90 9.75 -0.75
CA ILE A 205 -14.51 8.64 0.00
C ILE A 205 -14.72 9.04 1.46
N GLY A 206 -13.69 9.62 2.10
CA GLY A 206 -13.78 10.11 3.47
C GLY A 206 -14.91 11.14 3.66
N SER A 207 -14.99 12.12 2.76
CA SER A 207 -16.03 13.18 2.83
C SER A 207 -17.45 12.63 2.73
N ARG A 208 -17.66 11.63 1.86
CA ARG A 208 -18.96 10.97 1.69
C ARG A 208 -19.30 10.09 2.88
N MET A 209 -18.30 9.39 3.42
CA MET A 209 -18.46 8.62 4.65
C MET A 209 -18.86 9.51 5.83
N ALA A 210 -18.29 10.71 5.95
CA ALA A 210 -18.65 11.66 7.00
C ALA A 210 -20.13 12.08 6.93
N SER A 211 -20.64 12.39 5.74
CA SER A 211 -22.06 12.74 5.55
C SER A 211 -23.04 11.63 5.92
N LEU A 212 -22.62 10.36 5.83
CA LEU A 212 -23.41 9.21 6.27
C LEU A 212 -23.24 8.89 7.76
N SER A 213 -22.19 9.43 8.39
CA SER A 213 -21.84 9.17 9.78
C SER A 213 -22.43 10.21 10.72
N ASP A 214 -22.70 11.42 10.24
CA ASP A 214 -23.41 12.44 11.00
C ASP A 214 -24.90 12.10 11.15
N GLY A 215 -25.32 11.72 12.35
CA GLY A 215 -26.72 11.44 12.67
C GLY A 215 -27.68 12.60 12.41
N HIS A 216 -27.22 13.86 12.50
CA HIS A 216 -28.07 15.03 12.26
C HIS A 216 -28.30 15.26 10.76
N GLN A 217 -27.24 15.30 9.95
CA GLN A 217 -27.39 15.34 8.48
C GLN A 217 -28.12 14.10 7.95
N ARG A 218 -27.78 12.90 8.44
CA ARG A 218 -28.41 11.66 7.99
C ARG A 218 -29.90 11.60 8.30
N GLY A 219 -30.34 12.14 9.44
CA GLY A 219 -31.76 12.20 9.82
C GLY A 219 -32.58 13.16 8.95
N GLY A 220 -31.95 14.18 8.37
CA GLY A 220 -32.58 15.14 7.45
C GLY A 220 -32.44 14.81 5.96
N MET A 221 -31.69 13.76 5.61
CA MET A 221 -31.49 13.35 4.22
C MET A 221 -32.63 12.45 3.73
N ASP A 222 -33.09 12.72 2.51
CA ASP A 222 -34.00 11.82 1.82
C ASP A 222 -33.33 10.45 1.56
N GLY A 223 -34.13 9.38 1.56
CA GLY A 223 -33.64 8.01 1.35
C GLY A 223 -32.86 7.87 0.04
N HIS A 224 -33.27 8.61 -0.99
CA HIS A 224 -32.54 8.69 -2.26
C HIS A 224 -31.13 9.27 -2.10
N THR A 225 -30.95 10.32 -1.30
CA THR A 225 -29.62 10.92 -1.07
C THR A 225 -28.69 9.99 -0.29
N ILE A 226 -29.25 9.20 0.64
CA ILE A 226 -28.48 8.18 1.37
C ILE A 226 -28.01 7.10 0.41
N VAL A 227 -28.91 6.58 -0.44
CA VAL A 227 -28.57 5.57 -1.46
C VAL A 227 -27.53 6.12 -2.45
N LEU A 228 -27.70 7.36 -2.93
CA LEU A 228 -26.75 7.99 -3.84
C LEU A 228 -25.35 8.09 -3.24
N ASN A 229 -25.22 8.58 -2.01
CA ASN A 229 -23.91 8.67 -1.36
C ASN A 229 -23.31 7.28 -1.08
N ALA A 230 -24.12 6.29 -0.71
CA ALA A 230 -23.66 4.90 -0.55
C ALA A 230 -23.13 4.32 -1.88
N VAL A 231 -23.85 4.54 -2.98
CA VAL A 231 -23.42 4.14 -4.33
C VAL A 231 -22.14 4.84 -4.73
N LEU A 232 -21.99 6.15 -4.44
CA LEU A 232 -20.77 6.91 -4.72
C LEU A 232 -19.56 6.40 -3.92
N ILE A 233 -19.74 6.03 -2.66
CA ILE A 233 -18.67 5.44 -1.84
C ILE A 233 -18.26 4.09 -2.43
N LEU A 234 -19.24 3.21 -2.71
CA LEU A 234 -18.98 1.89 -3.27
C LEU A 234 -18.31 1.98 -4.64
N SER A 235 -18.79 2.84 -5.53
CA SER A 235 -18.19 3.02 -6.86
C SER A 235 -16.76 3.57 -6.76
N SER A 236 -16.50 4.52 -5.86
CA SER A 236 -15.15 5.06 -5.64
C SER A 236 -14.19 4.00 -5.09
N LEU A 237 -14.64 3.16 -4.16
CA LEU A 237 -13.85 2.03 -3.65
C LEU A 237 -13.56 1.01 -4.76
N LEU A 238 -14.55 0.68 -5.59
CA LEU A 238 -14.37 -0.20 -6.74
C LEU A 238 -13.41 0.39 -7.76
N ILE A 239 -13.46 1.69 -8.03
CA ILE A 239 -12.50 2.39 -8.91
C ILE A 239 -11.09 2.27 -8.31
N VAL A 240 -10.90 2.55 -7.02
CA VAL A 240 -9.59 2.44 -6.38
C VAL A 240 -9.05 1.00 -6.45
N MET A 241 -9.91 0.00 -6.19
CA MET A 241 -9.54 -1.41 -6.30
C MET A 241 -9.21 -1.82 -7.73
N PHE A 242 -10.02 -1.40 -8.69
CA PHE A 242 -9.83 -1.70 -10.11
C PHE A 242 -8.57 -1.04 -10.65
N THR A 243 -8.38 0.26 -10.41
CA THR A 243 -7.16 1.00 -10.77
C THR A 243 -5.93 0.36 -10.14
N SER A 244 -5.99 -0.03 -8.86
CA SER A 244 -4.90 -0.76 -8.21
C SER A 244 -4.63 -2.09 -8.92
N TRP A 245 -5.67 -2.88 -9.21
CA TRP A 245 -5.52 -4.15 -9.90
C TRP A 245 -4.94 -4.00 -11.32
N VAL A 246 -5.43 -3.03 -12.10
CA VAL A 246 -4.91 -2.73 -13.45
C VAL A 246 -3.45 -2.29 -13.40
N ILE A 247 -3.10 -1.39 -12.47
CA ILE A 247 -1.71 -0.95 -12.36
C ILE A 247 -0.82 -2.10 -11.88
N TYR A 248 -1.30 -2.92 -10.94
CA TYR A 248 -0.57 -4.11 -10.49
C TYR A 248 -0.27 -5.05 -11.67
N THR A 249 -1.27 -5.36 -12.51
CA THR A 249 -1.09 -6.26 -13.65
C THR A 249 -0.17 -5.64 -14.72
N LEU A 250 -0.33 -4.36 -15.04
CA LEU A 250 0.53 -3.65 -15.98
C LEU A 250 1.98 -3.59 -15.51
N VAL A 251 2.20 -3.28 -14.24
CA VAL A 251 3.54 -3.12 -13.68
C VAL A 251 4.25 -4.46 -13.55
N GLN A 252 3.56 -5.53 -13.14
CA GLN A 252 4.10 -6.89 -13.15
C GLN A 252 4.47 -7.34 -14.58
N GLY A 253 3.63 -7.02 -15.58
CA GLY A 253 3.93 -7.30 -16.98
C GLY A 253 5.16 -6.54 -17.51
N HIS A 254 5.33 -5.28 -17.11
CA HIS A 254 6.53 -4.50 -17.46
C HIS A 254 7.77 -4.97 -16.71
N LEU A 255 7.67 -5.29 -15.40
CA LEU A 255 8.76 -5.81 -14.60
C LEU A 255 9.29 -7.14 -15.16
N ALA A 256 8.39 -8.06 -15.53
CA ALA A 256 8.78 -9.33 -16.14
C ALA A 256 9.54 -9.16 -17.47
N LYS A 257 9.18 -8.16 -18.27
CA LYS A 257 9.91 -7.82 -19.51
C LYS A 257 11.26 -7.16 -19.24
N LEU A 258 11.38 -6.38 -18.17
CA LEU A 258 12.65 -5.74 -17.79
C LEU A 258 13.62 -6.75 -17.17
N GLU A 259 13.12 -7.68 -16.35
CA GLU A 259 13.90 -8.78 -15.80
C GLU A 259 14.43 -9.69 -16.91
N SER A 260 13.58 -10.03 -17.90
CA SER A 260 14.02 -10.84 -19.04
C SER A 260 15.03 -10.12 -19.93
N SER A 261 14.84 -8.83 -20.20
CA SER A 261 15.79 -8.02 -20.97
C SER A 261 17.14 -7.85 -20.25
N SER A 262 17.13 -7.60 -18.94
CA SER A 262 18.35 -7.49 -18.12
C SER A 262 19.12 -8.81 -18.10
N SER A 263 18.41 -9.93 -17.88
CA SER A 263 19.02 -11.27 -17.88
C SER A 263 19.61 -11.66 -19.24
N ARG A 264 19.08 -11.10 -20.34
CA ARG A 264 19.60 -11.30 -21.70
C ARG A 264 20.92 -10.57 -21.88
N VAL A 265 20.96 -9.28 -21.52
CA VAL A 265 22.18 -8.47 -21.59
C VAL A 265 23.29 -9.08 -20.73
N GLU A 266 22.98 -9.55 -19.51
CA GLU A 266 23.97 -10.23 -18.65
C GLU A 266 24.53 -11.51 -19.28
N ARG A 267 23.70 -12.30 -19.98
CA ARG A 267 24.16 -13.49 -20.71
C ARG A 267 25.01 -13.13 -21.91
N ASP A 268 24.56 -12.18 -22.72
CA ASP A 268 25.28 -11.74 -23.93
C ASP A 268 26.66 -11.18 -23.53
N THR A 269 26.75 -10.40 -22.43
CA THR A 269 28.04 -9.93 -21.92
C THR A 269 28.91 -11.06 -21.36
N ALA A 270 28.32 -12.07 -20.71
CA ALA A 270 29.09 -13.20 -20.18
C ALA A 270 29.64 -14.09 -21.30
N GLU A 271 28.89 -14.25 -22.40
CA GLU A 271 29.34 -14.94 -23.61
C GLU A 271 30.43 -14.15 -24.34
N GLU A 272 30.34 -12.82 -24.41
CA GLU A 272 31.38 -11.95 -24.97
C GLU A 272 32.69 -12.01 -24.16
N TYR A 273 32.59 -12.07 -22.81
CA TYR A 273 33.77 -12.29 -21.95
C TYR A 273 34.40 -13.69 -22.10
N ASP A 274 33.59 -14.73 -22.35
CA ASP A 274 34.09 -16.09 -22.60
C ASP A 274 34.71 -16.22 -24.00
N GLU A 275 34.22 -15.47 -25.01
CA GLU A 275 34.83 -15.40 -26.35
C GLU A 275 36.12 -14.54 -26.39
N GLU A 276 36.20 -13.47 -25.58
CA GLU A 276 37.40 -12.62 -25.49
C GLU A 276 38.47 -13.16 -24.53
N ALA A 277 38.18 -14.19 -23.73
CA ALA A 277 39.18 -14.88 -22.93
C ALA A 277 40.16 -15.59 -23.89
N PRO A 278 41.47 -15.25 -23.89
CA PRO A 278 42.41 -15.92 -24.77
C PRO A 278 42.41 -17.41 -24.44
N LEU A 279 42.26 -18.23 -25.49
CA LEU A 279 42.48 -19.68 -25.48
C LEU A 279 43.89 -19.97 -24.94
N LEU A 280 44.07 -19.93 -23.63
CA LEU A 280 45.25 -20.45 -22.94
C LEU A 280 45.07 -21.96 -22.80
N SER A 281 45.10 -22.64 -23.94
CA SER A 281 45.27 -24.07 -24.04
C SER A 281 46.31 -24.34 -25.13
N ASP A 282 47.57 -24.10 -24.78
CA ASP A 282 48.72 -24.81 -25.32
C ASP A 282 49.41 -25.54 -24.15
#